data_AF-A0A838RWA1-F1
#
_entry.id   AF-A0A838RWA1-F1
#
_cell.length_a   1.000
_cell.length_b   1.000
_cell.length_c   1.000
_cell.angle_alpha   90.00
_cell.angle_beta   90.00
_cell.angle_gamma   90.00
#
_symmetry.space_group_name_H-M   'P 1'
#
loop_
_entity.id
_entity.type
_entity.pdbx_description
1 polymer ?
#
loop_
_entity_poly.entity_id
_entity_poly.type
_entity_poly.pdbx_seq_one_letter_code
_entity_poly.pdbx_strand_id
1 'polypeptide(L)'
;ARHALTRTDDGKYKAKALDTAYTVQELADLAAFGPERFSPNVTLRAVVQDYLLPTIAYLGGAAEIAYFAQTAEVYRVLERPVTPILPRSSLTMVERHTSRVLERYGLSLADLFAGPESVLSRVVEEHLGADTAKSFTETEESVNQDLDRLREQLRAIDPTLAEALETGRRKINYQLEGLRSRFHRAQMSRDETAHRQLQRAFDQLYPEKDLQERHINISSLLARHGRYVTDWIYNAINLGSSEHQIVYL
;
A
#
# COMPACT_ATOMS: atom_id res chain seq x y z
N ALA A 1 -12.74 -28.34 -16.36
CA ALA A 1 -11.57 -27.65 -15.75
C ALA A 1 -10.82 -26.89 -16.84
N ARG A 2 -10.07 -25.83 -16.50
CA ARG A 2 -9.21 -25.11 -17.46
C ARG A 2 -7.79 -25.66 -17.39
N HIS A 3 -7.15 -25.82 -18.55
CA HIS A 3 -5.79 -26.34 -18.64
C HIS A 3 -4.94 -25.43 -19.51
N ALA A 4 -3.72 -25.11 -19.05
CA ALA A 4 -2.76 -24.36 -19.86
C ALA A 4 -2.22 -25.26 -20.97
N LEU A 5 -2.23 -24.75 -22.20
CA LEU A 5 -1.54 -25.35 -23.33
C LEU A 5 -0.07 -24.91 -23.29
N THR A 6 0.83 -25.89 -23.29
CA THR A 6 2.28 -25.67 -23.31
C THR A 6 2.88 -26.29 -24.55
N ARG A 7 3.83 -25.59 -25.17
CA ARG A 7 4.59 -26.11 -26.31
C ARG A 7 5.57 -27.18 -25.82
N THR A 8 5.61 -28.31 -26.50
CA THR A 8 6.52 -29.43 -26.25
C THR A 8 7.79 -29.30 -27.12
N ASP A 9 8.84 -30.05 -26.79
CA ASP A 9 10.14 -29.99 -27.50
C ASP A 9 10.04 -30.39 -28.98
N ASP A 10 9.08 -31.26 -29.32
CA ASP A 10 8.75 -31.67 -30.69
C ASP A 10 7.89 -30.63 -31.45
N GLY A 11 7.64 -29.47 -30.85
CA GLY A 11 6.91 -28.35 -31.47
C GLY A 11 5.39 -28.47 -31.44
N LYS A 12 4.84 -29.52 -30.81
CA LYS A 12 3.40 -29.69 -30.56
C LYS A 12 2.96 -28.93 -29.31
N TYR A 13 1.66 -28.99 -29.00
CA TYR A 13 1.04 -28.34 -27.86
C TYR A 13 0.26 -29.36 -27.05
N LYS A 14 0.46 -29.35 -25.74
CA LYS A 14 -0.20 -30.29 -24.83
C LYS A 14 -0.70 -29.57 -23.60
N ALA A 15 -1.88 -29.97 -23.12
CA ALA A 15 -2.35 -29.59 -21.81
C ALA A 15 -1.87 -30.62 -20.78
N LYS A 16 -1.32 -30.20 -19.64
CA LYS A 16 -0.72 -31.11 -18.64
C LYS A 16 -1.63 -32.27 -18.20
N ALA A 17 -2.95 -32.07 -18.24
CA ALA A 17 -3.95 -33.06 -17.83
C ALA A 17 -4.54 -33.89 -18.98
N LEU A 18 -4.17 -33.61 -20.24
CA LEU A 18 -4.61 -34.36 -21.41
C LEU A 18 -3.44 -35.18 -21.92
N ASP A 19 -3.67 -36.42 -22.33
CA ASP A 19 -2.60 -37.26 -22.89
C ASP A 19 -2.27 -36.91 -24.34
N THR A 20 -3.23 -36.32 -25.04
CA THR A 20 -3.13 -35.92 -26.45
C THR A 20 -2.31 -34.65 -26.63
N ALA A 21 -1.38 -34.68 -27.59
CA ALA A 21 -0.68 -33.50 -28.08
C ALA A 21 -1.24 -33.10 -29.45
N TYR A 22 -1.36 -31.79 -29.68
CA TYR A 22 -1.97 -31.21 -30.86
C TYR A 22 -0.93 -30.40 -31.63
N THR A 23 -1.01 -30.43 -32.95
CA THR A 23 -0.35 -29.49 -33.84
C THR A 23 -1.05 -28.13 -33.81
N VAL A 24 -0.41 -27.10 -34.36
CA VAL A 24 -1.03 -25.78 -34.50
C VAL A 24 -2.31 -25.85 -35.34
N GLN A 25 -2.30 -26.62 -36.43
CA GLN A 25 -3.46 -26.74 -37.32
C GLN A 25 -4.64 -27.42 -36.61
N GLU A 26 -4.39 -28.51 -35.87
CA GLU A 26 -5.45 -29.18 -35.11
C GLU A 26 -6.05 -28.26 -34.04
N LEU A 27 -5.23 -27.45 -33.36
CA LEU A 27 -5.74 -26.46 -32.42
C LEU A 27 -6.56 -25.36 -33.10
N ALA A 28 -6.14 -24.90 -34.29
CA ALA A 28 -6.86 -23.91 -35.07
C ALA A 28 -8.23 -24.44 -35.53
N ASP A 29 -8.27 -25.68 -36.03
CA ASP A 29 -9.51 -26.34 -36.43
C ASP A 29 -10.45 -26.51 -35.23
N LEU A 30 -9.92 -26.98 -34.09
CA LEU A 30 -10.68 -27.09 -32.84
C LEU A 30 -11.22 -25.74 -32.38
N ALA A 31 -10.44 -24.66 -32.50
CA ALA A 31 -10.90 -23.32 -32.15
C ALA A 31 -11.99 -22.80 -33.11
N ALA A 32 -11.95 -23.19 -34.39
CA ALA A 32 -12.97 -22.84 -35.38
C ALA A 32 -14.30 -23.60 -35.13
N PHE A 33 -14.24 -24.89 -34.77
CA PHE A 33 -15.43 -25.71 -34.53
C PHE A 33 -16.00 -25.59 -33.11
N GLY A 34 -15.17 -25.27 -32.12
CA GLY A 34 -15.56 -25.18 -30.70
C GLY A 34 -14.83 -24.04 -29.98
N PRO A 35 -15.06 -22.78 -30.36
CA PRO A 35 -14.36 -21.62 -29.78
C PRO A 35 -14.57 -21.49 -28.26
N GLU A 36 -15.70 -21.98 -27.72
CA GLU A 36 -16.02 -21.98 -26.28
C GLU A 36 -15.05 -22.84 -25.44
N ARG A 37 -14.28 -23.72 -26.08
CA ARG A 37 -13.26 -24.56 -25.44
C ARG A 37 -11.97 -23.82 -25.15
N PHE A 38 -11.81 -22.63 -25.72
CA PHE A 38 -10.61 -21.81 -25.60
C PHE A 38 -10.90 -20.55 -24.79
N SER A 39 -9.91 -20.13 -24.01
CA SER A 39 -9.95 -18.87 -23.29
C SER A 39 -8.56 -18.27 -23.25
N PRO A 40 -8.42 -16.95 -23.45
CA PRO A 40 -7.12 -16.31 -23.37
C PRO A 40 -6.59 -16.34 -21.93
N ASN A 41 -5.27 -16.48 -21.79
CA ASN A 41 -4.59 -16.22 -20.53
C ASN A 41 -4.37 -14.70 -20.36
N VAL A 42 -3.74 -14.31 -19.25
CA VAL A 42 -3.49 -12.89 -18.93
C VAL A 42 -2.71 -12.16 -20.05
N THR A 43 -1.84 -12.86 -20.78
CA THR A 43 -1.02 -12.31 -21.88
C THR A 43 -1.82 -12.00 -23.12
N LEU A 44 -2.72 -12.90 -23.50
CA LEU A 44 -3.51 -12.75 -24.71
C LEU A 44 -4.84 -12.01 -24.45
N ARG A 45 -5.27 -11.90 -23.19
CA ARG A 45 -6.61 -11.39 -22.82
C ARG A 45 -6.87 -10.00 -23.40
N ALA A 46 -5.94 -9.06 -23.27
CA ALA A 46 -6.17 -7.71 -23.78
C ALA A 46 -6.22 -7.65 -25.31
N VAL A 47 -5.37 -8.42 -26.00
CA VAL A 47 -5.43 -8.49 -27.47
C VAL A 47 -6.76 -9.08 -27.94
N VAL A 48 -7.27 -10.13 -27.27
CA VAL A 48 -8.60 -10.68 -27.59
C VAL A 48 -9.70 -9.68 -27.29
N GLN A 49 -9.63 -8.97 -26.16
CA GLN A 49 -10.58 -7.92 -25.82
C GLN A 49 -10.64 -6.85 -26.91
N ASP A 50 -9.48 -6.37 -27.38
CA ASP A 50 -9.36 -5.32 -28.40
C ASP A 50 -9.65 -5.81 -29.82
N TYR A 51 -9.65 -7.13 -30.03
CA TYR A 51 -10.16 -7.73 -31.25
C TYR A 51 -11.70 -7.76 -31.25
N LEU A 52 -12.31 -8.10 -30.10
CA LEU A 52 -13.76 -8.24 -29.97
C LEU A 52 -14.48 -6.90 -29.78
N LEU A 53 -13.84 -5.94 -29.11
CA LEU A 53 -14.40 -4.65 -28.75
C LEU A 53 -13.61 -3.53 -29.42
N PRO A 54 -14.28 -2.44 -29.88
CA PRO A 54 -13.59 -1.23 -30.35
C PRO A 54 -13.02 -0.44 -29.16
N THR A 55 -11.98 -0.99 -28.51
CA THR A 55 -11.38 -0.42 -27.31
C THR A 55 -10.56 0.83 -27.66
N ILE A 56 -10.98 2.00 -27.16
CA ILE A 56 -10.23 3.26 -27.33
C ILE A 56 -9.13 3.39 -26.27
N ALA A 57 -9.39 2.91 -25.05
CA ALA A 57 -8.43 2.90 -23.95
C ALA A 57 -8.78 1.79 -22.94
N TYR A 58 -7.76 1.27 -22.26
CA TYR A 58 -7.89 0.36 -21.12
C TYR A 58 -7.61 1.11 -19.82
N LEU A 59 -8.54 1.06 -18.86
CA LEU A 59 -8.33 1.60 -17.50
C LEU A 59 -7.86 0.48 -16.57
N GLY A 60 -6.62 0.55 -16.10
CA GLY A 60 -6.00 -0.49 -15.28
C GLY A 60 -5.45 0.02 -13.96
N GLY A 61 -5.36 -0.87 -12.97
CA GLY A 61 -4.57 -0.62 -11.75
C GLY A 61 -3.06 -0.66 -12.03
N ALA A 62 -2.24 -0.19 -11.08
CA ALA A 62 -0.78 -0.12 -11.23
C ALA A 62 -0.13 -1.45 -11.67
N ALA A 63 -0.59 -2.57 -11.10
CA ALA A 63 -0.09 -3.91 -11.45
C ALA A 63 -0.46 -4.33 -12.89
N GLU A 64 -1.66 -3.98 -13.36
CA GLU A 64 -2.08 -4.27 -14.73
C GLU A 64 -1.30 -3.43 -15.74
N ILE A 65 -1.07 -2.14 -15.43
CA ILE A 65 -0.25 -1.27 -16.28
C ILE A 65 1.17 -1.83 -16.42
N ALA A 66 1.80 -2.20 -15.30
CA ALA A 66 3.14 -2.78 -15.30
C ALA A 66 3.20 -4.11 -16.08
N TYR A 67 2.14 -4.92 -15.99
CA TYR A 67 2.01 -6.15 -16.74
C TYR A 67 1.85 -5.90 -18.24
N PHE A 68 1.02 -4.95 -18.64
CA PHE A 68 0.80 -4.65 -20.05
C PHE A 68 2.03 -4.05 -20.74
N ALA A 69 2.83 -3.26 -20.02
CA ALA A 69 4.11 -2.79 -20.54
C ALA A 69 5.02 -3.94 -20.98
N GLN A 70 4.92 -5.11 -20.32
CA GLN A 70 5.71 -6.30 -20.67
C GLN A 70 5.12 -7.09 -21.85
N THR A 71 3.84 -6.91 -22.18
CA THR A 71 3.14 -7.70 -23.21
C THR A 71 2.91 -6.94 -24.52
N ALA A 72 3.43 -5.71 -24.64
CA ALA A 72 3.33 -4.90 -25.86
C ALA A 72 3.78 -5.65 -27.13
N GLU A 73 4.78 -6.53 -27.01
CA GLU A 73 5.30 -7.34 -28.12
C GLU A 73 4.26 -8.29 -28.73
N VAL A 74 3.28 -8.74 -27.93
CA VAL A 74 2.21 -9.62 -28.38
C VAL A 74 1.34 -8.91 -29.44
N TYR A 75 1.08 -7.62 -29.26
CA TYR A 75 0.35 -6.80 -30.25
C TYR A 75 1.15 -6.70 -31.56
N ARG A 76 2.47 -6.51 -31.48
CA ARG A 76 3.36 -6.46 -32.65
C ARG A 76 3.34 -7.77 -33.44
N VAL A 77 3.46 -8.91 -32.75
CA VAL A 77 3.46 -10.25 -33.37
C VAL A 77 2.11 -10.57 -34.03
N LEU A 78 1.01 -10.09 -33.45
CA LEU A 78 -0.34 -10.30 -33.96
C LEU A 78 -0.82 -9.20 -34.92
N GLU A 79 0.07 -8.26 -35.28
CA GLU A 79 -0.22 -7.13 -36.18
C GLU A 79 -1.45 -6.32 -35.74
N ARG A 80 -1.60 -6.12 -34.42
CA ARG A 80 -2.68 -5.34 -33.81
C ARG A 80 -2.17 -3.98 -33.34
N PRO A 81 -2.98 -2.92 -33.43
CA PRO A 81 -2.65 -1.65 -32.79
C PRO A 81 -2.61 -1.83 -31.28
N VAL A 82 -1.63 -1.22 -30.63
CA VAL A 82 -1.54 -1.20 -29.16
C VAL A 82 -2.61 -0.26 -28.62
N THR A 83 -3.43 -0.75 -27.70
CA THR A 83 -4.44 0.06 -27.01
C THR A 83 -3.77 0.92 -25.92
N PRO A 84 -4.05 2.24 -25.87
CA PRO A 84 -3.60 3.10 -24.79
C PRO A 84 -4.07 2.61 -23.42
N ILE A 85 -3.17 2.60 -22.44
CA ILE A 85 -3.45 2.11 -21.09
C ILE A 85 -3.33 3.27 -20.12
N LEU A 86 -4.43 3.53 -19.43
CA LEU A 86 -4.59 4.66 -18.53
C LEU A 86 -4.78 4.14 -17.10
N PRO A 87 -4.27 4.87 -16.09
CA PRO A 87 -4.57 4.54 -14.71
C PRO A 87 -6.05 4.72 -14.42
N ARG A 88 -6.65 3.72 -13.77
CA ARG A 88 -7.96 3.91 -13.14
C ARG A 88 -7.84 4.91 -11.99
N SER A 89 -8.93 5.59 -11.67
CA SER A 89 -9.00 6.42 -10.45
C SER A 89 -8.75 5.55 -9.22
N SER A 90 -7.91 6.05 -8.32
CA SER A 90 -7.63 5.45 -7.01
C SER A 90 -8.22 6.34 -5.93
N LEU A 91 -9.01 5.77 -5.03
CA LEU A 91 -9.87 6.53 -4.12
C LEU A 91 -9.75 6.03 -2.68
N THR A 92 -9.78 6.95 -1.72
CA THR A 92 -10.03 6.66 -0.31
C THR A 92 -11.24 7.45 0.17
N MET A 93 -12.24 6.74 0.68
CA MET A 93 -13.46 7.29 1.26
C MET A 93 -13.23 7.55 2.75
N VAL A 94 -13.33 8.81 3.17
CA VAL A 94 -13.16 9.23 4.56
C VAL A 94 -14.51 9.60 5.13
N GLU A 95 -15.02 8.78 6.03
CA GLU A 95 -16.29 9.07 6.71
C GLU A 95 -16.13 10.13 7.79
N ARG A 96 -17.19 10.92 8.00
CA ARG A 96 -17.24 12.00 8.99
C ARG A 96 -16.67 11.67 10.37
N HIS A 97 -16.95 10.50 10.94
CA HIS A 97 -16.41 10.15 12.26
C HIS A 97 -14.90 9.96 12.24
N THR A 98 -14.35 9.43 11.15
CA THR A 98 -12.92 9.24 10.95
C THR A 98 -12.24 10.57 10.64
N SER A 99 -12.85 11.42 9.80
CA SER A 99 -12.34 12.79 9.55
C SER A 99 -12.17 13.56 10.85
N ARG A 100 -13.17 13.51 11.74
CA ARG A 100 -13.10 14.16 13.06
C ARG A 100 -11.98 13.63 13.96
N VAL A 101 -11.63 12.35 13.85
CA VAL A 101 -10.50 11.77 14.60
C VAL A 101 -9.19 12.27 14.03
N LEU A 102 -9.05 12.29 12.69
CA LEU A 102 -7.87 12.84 12.03
C LEU A 102 -7.67 14.32 12.38
N GLU A 103 -8.72 15.14 12.26
CA GLU A 103 -8.70 16.57 12.61
C GLU A 103 -8.33 16.80 14.08
N ARG A 104 -8.89 16.00 15.01
CA ARG A 104 -8.63 16.12 16.45
C ARG A 104 -7.13 15.97 16.78
N TYR A 105 -6.44 15.10 16.07
CA TYR A 105 -5.04 14.75 16.33
C TYR A 105 -4.09 15.30 15.25
N GLY A 106 -4.54 16.27 14.45
CA GLY A 106 -3.71 16.88 13.40
C GLY A 106 -3.16 15.88 12.39
N LEU A 107 -3.89 14.80 12.09
CA LEU A 107 -3.46 13.76 11.17
C LEU A 107 -4.04 13.99 9.78
N SER A 108 -3.25 13.67 8.76
CA SER A 108 -3.67 13.49 7.37
C SER A 108 -3.75 11.99 7.02
N LEU A 109 -4.33 11.65 5.87
CA LEU A 109 -4.29 10.28 5.35
C LEU A 109 -2.84 9.80 5.15
N ALA A 110 -1.96 10.67 4.63
CA ALA A 110 -0.57 10.33 4.34
C ALA A 110 0.22 9.96 5.61
N ASP A 111 -0.13 10.57 6.76
CA ASP A 111 0.51 10.23 8.04
C ASP A 111 0.28 8.78 8.45
N LEU A 112 -0.87 8.19 8.09
CA LEU A 112 -1.18 6.79 8.40
C LEU A 112 -0.21 5.83 7.71
N PHE A 113 0.43 6.22 6.61
CA PHE A 113 1.41 5.37 5.91
C PHE A 113 2.70 5.18 6.71
N ALA A 114 2.99 6.03 7.71
CA ALA A 114 4.06 5.78 8.67
C ALA A 114 3.80 4.55 9.57
N GLY A 115 2.54 4.08 9.60
CA GLY A 115 2.12 2.91 10.35
C GLY A 115 1.61 3.23 11.76
N PRO A 116 0.88 2.29 12.37
CA PRO A 116 0.16 2.51 13.63
C PRO A 116 1.07 2.90 14.78
N GLU A 117 2.20 2.23 14.95
CA GLU A 117 3.13 2.51 16.06
C GLU A 117 3.70 3.93 16.01
N SER A 118 4.07 4.40 14.82
CA SER A 118 4.61 5.75 14.61
C SER A 118 3.54 6.82 14.86
N VAL A 119 2.35 6.64 14.29
CA VAL A 119 1.24 7.59 14.48
C VAL A 119 0.79 7.64 15.94
N LEU A 120 0.65 6.48 16.60
CA LEU A 120 0.28 6.43 18.02
C LEU A 120 1.32 7.14 18.90
N SER A 121 2.61 6.95 18.61
CA SER A 121 3.68 7.66 19.32
C SER A 121 3.58 9.17 19.11
N ARG A 122 3.40 9.64 17.87
CA ARG A 122 3.21 11.07 17.56
C ARG A 122 2.03 11.66 18.31
N VAL A 123 0.89 10.96 18.34
CA VAL A 123 -0.29 11.42 19.08
C VAL A 123 -0.02 11.51 20.59
N VAL A 124 0.75 10.59 21.17
CA VAL A 124 1.15 10.71 22.58
C VAL A 124 2.02 11.94 22.80
N GLU A 125 3.02 12.14 21.95
CA GLU A 125 3.97 13.25 22.07
C GLU A 125 3.32 14.62 21.88
N GLU A 126 2.34 14.73 20.98
CA GLU A 126 1.75 16.03 20.63
C GLU A 126 0.49 16.35 21.44
N HIS A 127 -0.27 15.34 21.89
CA HIS A 127 -1.61 15.57 22.44
C HIS A 127 -1.87 14.96 23.82
N LEU A 128 -1.42 13.73 24.09
CA LEU A 128 -1.81 13.02 25.32
C LEU A 128 -0.81 13.20 26.46
N GLY A 129 0.46 13.40 26.14
CA GLY A 129 1.58 13.35 27.08
C GLY A 129 2.67 14.37 26.80
N ALA A 130 2.32 15.48 26.16
CA ALA A 130 3.28 16.46 25.62
C ALA A 130 4.30 16.96 26.64
N ASP A 131 3.88 17.30 27.85
CA ASP A 131 4.80 17.77 28.90
C ASP A 131 5.84 16.70 29.26
N THR A 132 5.42 15.43 29.38
CA THR A 132 6.33 14.32 29.70
C THR A 132 7.24 13.99 28.52
N ALA A 133 6.72 14.02 27.28
CA ALA A 133 7.52 13.85 26.07
C ALA A 133 8.59 14.96 25.93
N LYS A 134 8.23 16.19 26.29
CA LYS A 134 9.17 17.31 26.38
C LYS A 134 10.25 17.05 27.42
N SER A 135 9.90 16.58 28.62
CA SER A 135 10.89 16.20 29.64
C SER A 135 11.85 15.09 29.18
N PHE A 136 11.38 14.09 28.41
CA PHE A 136 12.27 13.09 27.79
C PHE A 136 13.29 13.75 26.87
N THR A 137 12.84 14.66 26.02
CA THR A 137 13.69 15.38 25.06
C THR A 137 14.71 16.27 25.78
N GLU A 138 14.27 17.06 26.75
CA GLU A 138 15.15 17.91 27.58
C GLU A 138 16.19 17.07 28.36
N THR A 139 15.78 15.90 28.88
CA THR A 139 16.70 14.99 29.58
C THR A 139 17.75 14.39 28.64
N GLU A 140 17.33 13.94 27.45
CA GLU A 140 18.25 13.39 26.44
C GLU A 140 19.26 14.46 25.99
N GLU A 141 18.82 15.68 25.75
CA GLU A 141 19.70 16.80 25.39
C GLU A 141 20.72 17.10 26.50
N SER A 142 20.25 17.22 27.76
CA SER A 142 21.13 17.49 28.91
C SER A 142 22.19 16.39 29.09
N VAL A 143 21.77 15.12 29.00
CA VAL A 143 22.69 13.98 29.12
C VAL A 143 23.74 13.99 28.02
N ASN A 144 23.34 14.23 26.77
CA ASN A 144 24.29 14.27 25.66
C ASN A 144 25.27 15.44 25.78
N GLN A 145 24.81 16.61 26.22
CA GLN A 145 25.69 17.76 26.48
C GLN A 145 26.74 17.49 27.55
N ASP A 146 26.36 16.82 28.65
CA ASP A 146 27.31 16.47 29.72
C ASP A 146 28.30 15.40 29.25
N LEU A 147 27.86 14.44 28.43
CA LEU A 147 28.73 13.44 27.83
C LEU A 147 29.71 14.07 26.83
N ASP A 148 29.29 15.07 26.06
CA ASP A 148 30.18 15.79 25.14
C ASP A 148 31.30 16.54 25.89
N ARG A 149 30.96 17.23 26.97
CA ARG A 149 31.95 17.90 27.84
C ARG A 149 32.95 16.91 28.43
N LEU A 150 32.46 15.77 28.93
CA LEU A 150 33.32 14.73 29.48
C LEU A 150 34.23 14.12 28.40
N ARG A 151 33.71 13.93 27.18
CA ARG A 151 34.48 13.40 26.05
C ARG A 151 35.67 14.28 25.68
N GLU A 152 35.49 15.60 25.67
CA GLU A 152 36.58 16.55 25.37
C GLU A 152 37.71 16.46 26.40
N GLN A 153 37.35 16.36 27.69
CA GLN A 153 38.31 16.18 28.77
C GLN A 153 39.05 14.84 28.68
N LEU A 154 38.32 13.75 28.41
CA LEU A 154 38.92 12.41 28.28
C LEU A 154 39.82 12.30 27.06
N ARG A 155 39.45 12.90 25.93
CA ARG A 155 40.25 12.86 24.70
C ARG A 155 41.63 13.51 24.87
N ALA A 156 41.73 14.53 25.71
CA ALA A 156 43.00 15.17 26.05
C ALA A 156 43.92 14.27 26.89
N ILE A 157 43.37 13.28 27.59
CA ILE A 157 44.10 12.33 28.44
C ILE A 157 44.44 11.05 27.65
N ASP A 158 43.42 10.39 27.09
CA ASP A 158 43.53 9.15 26.33
C ASP A 158 42.36 9.03 25.32
N PRO A 159 42.65 9.00 24.00
CA PRO A 159 41.62 8.81 22.97
C PRO A 159 40.76 7.56 23.14
N THR A 160 41.30 6.48 23.72
CA THR A 160 40.55 5.22 23.92
C THR A 160 39.44 5.37 24.97
N LEU A 161 39.62 6.25 25.97
CA LEU A 161 38.58 6.57 26.95
C LEU A 161 37.42 7.35 26.32
N ALA A 162 37.71 8.23 25.36
CA ALA A 162 36.68 8.92 24.59
C ALA A 162 35.83 7.94 23.75
N GLU A 163 36.45 6.94 23.12
CA GLU A 163 35.72 5.87 22.40
C GLU A 163 34.88 4.98 23.33
N ALA A 164 35.38 4.67 24.52
CA ALA A 164 34.61 3.96 25.55
C ALA A 164 33.38 4.76 25.99
N LEU A 165 33.52 6.09 26.15
CA LEU A 165 32.41 6.98 26.50
C LEU A 165 31.33 7.03 25.41
N GLU A 166 31.72 7.07 24.13
CA GLU A 166 30.78 7.00 22.99
C GLU A 166 29.93 5.72 23.01
N THR A 167 30.53 4.61 23.44
CA THR A 167 29.81 3.35 23.65
C THR A 167 28.85 3.44 24.84
N GLY A 168 29.26 4.11 25.92
CA GLY A 168 28.38 4.47 27.05
C GLY A 168 27.20 5.34 26.63
N ARG A 169 27.44 6.42 25.86
CA ARG A 169 26.40 7.32 25.33
C ARG A 169 25.33 6.55 24.57
N ARG A 170 25.72 5.68 23.65
CA ARG A 170 24.78 4.84 22.88
C ARG A 170 23.91 3.97 23.80
N LYS A 171 24.48 3.40 24.87
CA LYS A 171 23.72 2.60 25.85
C LYS A 171 22.75 3.46 26.64
N ILE A 172 23.16 4.66 27.07
CA ILE A 172 22.30 5.58 27.83
C ILE A 172 21.10 6.01 26.98
N ASN A 173 21.35 6.48 25.75
CA ASN A 173 20.29 6.91 24.85
C ASN A 173 19.35 5.74 24.50
N TYR A 174 19.89 4.53 24.33
CA TYR A 174 19.06 3.33 24.14
C TYR A 174 18.14 3.05 25.34
N GLN A 175 18.61 3.24 26.58
CA GLN A 175 17.75 3.07 27.78
C GLN A 175 16.69 4.18 27.88
N LEU A 176 17.06 5.43 27.55
CA LEU A 176 16.11 6.54 27.50
C LEU A 176 15.00 6.30 26.47
N GLU A 177 15.37 5.88 25.26
CA GLU A 177 14.41 5.53 24.21
C GLU A 177 13.53 4.34 24.62
N GLY A 178 14.12 3.32 25.25
CA GLY A 178 13.36 2.19 25.80
C GLY A 178 12.32 2.61 26.85
N LEU A 179 12.62 3.63 27.66
CA LEU A 179 11.67 4.22 28.62
C LEU A 179 10.60 5.07 27.90
N ARG A 180 10.97 5.90 26.93
CA ARG A 180 10.05 6.70 26.11
C ARG A 180 9.02 5.81 25.39
N SER A 181 9.49 4.73 24.77
CA SER A 181 8.64 3.70 24.15
C SER A 181 7.69 2.98 25.13
N ARG A 182 8.09 2.80 26.40
CA ARG A 182 7.18 2.28 27.45
C ARG A 182 6.16 3.33 27.89
N PHE A 183 6.58 4.58 27.99
CA PHE A 183 5.70 5.70 28.27
C PHE A 183 4.61 5.85 27.20
N HIS A 184 4.95 5.80 25.91
CA HIS A 184 3.97 5.87 24.82
C HIS A 184 2.89 4.79 24.96
N ARG A 185 3.31 3.54 25.20
CA ARG A 185 2.38 2.42 25.42
C ARG A 185 1.50 2.61 26.65
N ALA A 186 2.07 3.07 27.77
CA ALA A 186 1.32 3.32 28.99
C ALA A 186 0.29 4.45 28.81
N GLN A 187 0.67 5.54 28.15
CA GLN A 187 -0.23 6.66 27.90
C GLN A 187 -1.36 6.27 26.94
N MET A 188 -1.04 5.52 25.88
CA MET A 188 -2.05 5.03 24.94
C MET A 188 -3.00 4.01 25.58
N SER A 189 -2.50 3.16 26.49
CA SER A 189 -3.35 2.25 27.26
C SER A 189 -4.25 2.98 28.26
N ARG A 190 -3.81 4.12 28.79
CA ARG A 190 -4.60 4.94 29.71
C ARG A 190 -5.75 5.65 28.98
N ASP A 191 -5.53 6.06 27.73
CA ASP A 191 -6.57 6.62 26.87
C ASP A 191 -7.09 5.58 25.86
N GLU A 192 -7.81 4.59 26.37
CA GLU A 192 -8.44 3.57 25.52
C GLU A 192 -9.35 4.14 24.44
N THR A 193 -9.94 5.32 24.69
CA THR A 193 -10.84 5.95 23.72
C THR A 193 -10.06 6.49 22.54
N ALA A 194 -8.96 7.21 22.79
CA ALA A 194 -8.04 7.64 21.74
C ALA A 194 -7.49 6.43 20.97
N HIS A 195 -7.04 5.40 21.68
CA HIS A 195 -6.51 4.19 21.06
C HIS A 195 -7.53 3.50 20.13
N ARG A 196 -8.76 3.28 20.60
CA ARG A 196 -9.84 2.69 19.78
C ARG A 196 -10.21 3.56 18.58
N GLN A 197 -10.21 4.89 18.73
CA GLN A 197 -10.51 5.81 17.64
C GLN A 197 -9.45 5.75 16.55
N LEU A 198 -8.17 5.76 16.93
CA LEU A 198 -7.05 5.68 15.99
C LEU A 198 -6.99 4.32 15.31
N GLN A 199 -7.20 3.22 16.06
CA GLN A 199 -7.25 1.88 15.47
C GLN A 199 -8.36 1.79 14.41
N ARG A 200 -9.57 2.28 14.71
CA ARG A 200 -10.66 2.32 13.73
C ARG A 200 -10.33 3.18 12.51
N ALA A 201 -9.58 4.27 12.69
CA ALA A 201 -9.14 5.08 11.56
C ALA A 201 -8.17 4.29 10.65
N PHE A 202 -7.24 3.54 11.23
CA PHE A 202 -6.38 2.60 10.48
C PHE A 202 -7.18 1.53 9.77
N ASP A 203 -8.07 0.83 10.48
CA ASP A 203 -8.89 -0.25 9.90
C ASP A 203 -9.77 0.24 8.74
N GLN A 204 -10.15 1.52 8.75
CA GLN A 204 -10.97 2.11 7.69
C GLN A 204 -10.15 2.71 6.55
N LEU A 205 -9.01 3.35 6.81
CA LEU A 205 -8.29 4.13 5.79
C LEU A 205 -7.02 3.44 5.28
N TYR A 206 -6.40 2.61 6.11
CA TYR A 206 -5.17 1.87 5.79
C TYR A 206 -5.19 0.44 6.35
N PRO A 207 -6.24 -0.35 6.01
CA PRO A 207 -6.41 -1.71 6.51
C PRO A 207 -5.23 -2.58 6.09
N GLU A 208 -4.73 -3.39 7.03
CA GLU A 208 -3.63 -4.33 6.78
C GLU A 208 -2.36 -3.69 6.17
N LYS A 209 -2.15 -2.39 6.40
CA LYS A 209 -1.08 -1.59 5.78
C LYS A 209 -1.14 -1.57 4.25
N ASP A 210 -2.34 -1.55 3.69
CA ASP A 210 -2.58 -1.41 2.26
C ASP A 210 -3.72 -0.41 1.99
N LEU A 211 -3.90 -0.01 0.73
CA LEU A 211 -4.90 0.96 0.34
C LEU A 211 -6.32 0.46 0.63
N GLN A 212 -7.18 1.36 1.13
CA GLN A 212 -8.58 1.08 1.44
C GLN A 212 -9.31 0.36 0.30
N GLU A 213 -9.16 0.84 -0.95
CA GLU A 213 -9.83 0.30 -2.14
C GLU A 213 -9.47 -1.15 -2.48
N ARG A 214 -8.42 -1.72 -1.85
CA ARG A 214 -8.01 -3.12 -2.04
C ARG A 214 -8.65 -4.08 -1.04
N HIS A 215 -9.25 -3.55 0.02
CA HIS A 215 -9.78 -4.33 1.15
C HIS A 215 -11.25 -4.06 1.41
N ILE A 216 -11.68 -2.81 1.37
CA ILE A 216 -13.04 -2.43 1.70
C ILE A 216 -13.93 -2.58 0.47
N ASN A 217 -14.90 -3.49 0.57
CA ASN A 217 -15.91 -3.65 -0.46
C ASN A 217 -16.98 -2.56 -0.40
N ILE A 218 -17.43 -2.10 -1.57
CA ILE A 218 -18.49 -1.09 -1.74
C ILE A 218 -19.78 -1.42 -0.97
N SER A 219 -20.09 -2.71 -0.76
CA SER A 219 -21.26 -3.15 0.00
C SER A 219 -21.30 -2.60 1.42
N SER A 220 -20.14 -2.43 2.06
CA SER A 220 -20.04 -1.82 3.40
C SER A 220 -20.47 -0.36 3.41
N LEU A 221 -20.12 0.40 2.36
CA LEU A 221 -20.52 1.80 2.22
C LEU A 221 -22.00 1.90 1.86
N LEU A 222 -22.48 1.07 0.91
CA LEU A 222 -23.89 1.03 0.51
C LEU A 222 -24.82 0.67 1.68
N ALA A 223 -24.41 -0.27 2.55
CA ALA A 223 -25.21 -0.65 3.70
C ALA A 223 -25.38 0.49 4.73
N ARG A 224 -24.38 1.38 4.84
CA ARG A 224 -24.35 2.47 5.84
C ARG A 224 -24.92 3.78 5.31
N HIS A 225 -24.68 4.07 4.04
CA HIS A 225 -24.99 5.36 3.41
C HIS A 225 -26.05 5.27 2.30
N GLY A 226 -26.50 4.07 1.96
CA GLY A 226 -27.46 3.83 0.88
C GLY A 226 -26.86 4.08 -0.50
N ARG A 227 -27.74 4.33 -1.48
CA ARG A 227 -27.35 4.47 -2.89
C ARG A 227 -26.59 5.76 -3.20
N TYR A 228 -26.65 6.79 -2.35
CA TYR A 228 -25.96 8.06 -2.56
C TYR A 228 -24.44 7.93 -2.73
N VAL A 229 -23.85 6.84 -2.21
CA VAL A 229 -22.42 6.54 -2.37
C VAL A 229 -22.01 6.48 -3.84
N THR A 230 -22.86 5.97 -4.73
CA THR A 230 -22.51 5.89 -6.15
C THR A 230 -22.37 7.28 -6.76
N ASP A 231 -23.24 8.21 -6.37
CA ASP A 231 -23.21 9.59 -6.84
C ASP A 231 -22.01 10.34 -6.27
N TRP A 232 -21.66 10.10 -4.99
CA TRP A 232 -20.45 10.66 -4.38
C TRP A 232 -19.18 10.19 -5.08
N ILE A 233 -19.05 8.89 -5.35
CA ILE A 233 -17.90 8.34 -6.08
C ILE A 233 -17.85 8.94 -7.49
N TYR A 234 -18.98 8.95 -8.21
CA TYR A 234 -19.04 9.49 -9.56
C TYR A 234 -18.61 10.96 -9.63
N ASN A 235 -19.11 11.80 -8.72
CA ASN A 235 -18.79 13.22 -8.68
C ASN A 235 -17.36 13.50 -8.19
N ALA A 236 -16.76 12.59 -7.41
CA ALA A 236 -15.39 12.75 -6.93
C ALA A 236 -14.34 12.37 -7.97
N ILE A 237 -14.66 11.48 -8.92
CA ILE A 237 -13.72 11.01 -9.94
C ILE A 237 -13.28 12.17 -10.83
N ASN A 238 -12.01 12.54 -10.72
CA ASN A 238 -11.34 13.43 -11.67
C ASN A 238 -10.57 12.60 -12.70
N LEU A 239 -11.10 12.51 -13.93
CA LEU A 239 -10.45 11.79 -15.05
C LEU A 239 -9.17 12.48 -15.57
N GLY A 240 -8.97 13.76 -15.25
CA GLY A 240 -7.77 14.51 -15.64
C GLY A 240 -6.58 14.30 -14.70
N SER A 241 -6.76 13.58 -13.58
CA SER A 241 -5.72 13.32 -12.60
C SER A 241 -5.45 11.83 -12.43
N SER A 242 -4.18 11.48 -12.38
CA SER A 242 -3.70 10.14 -12.00
C SER A 242 -3.36 10.01 -10.51
N GLU A 243 -3.55 11.08 -9.73
CA GLU A 243 -3.27 11.09 -8.30
C GLU A 243 -4.34 10.32 -7.52
N HIS A 244 -3.96 9.86 -6.33
CA HIS A 244 -4.91 9.26 -5.39
C HIS A 244 -5.88 10.32 -4.86
N GLN A 245 -7.17 10.04 -4.93
CA GLN A 245 -8.23 10.99 -4.61
C GLN A 245 -8.85 10.66 -3.26
N ILE A 246 -9.01 11.68 -2.41
CA ILE A 246 -9.62 11.53 -1.08
C ILE A 246 -11.03 12.11 -1.14
N VAL A 247 -12.02 11.28 -0.79
CA VAL A 247 -13.44 11.65 -0.85
C VAL A 247 -14.00 11.67 0.56
N TYR A 248 -14.37 12.85 1.04
CA TYR A 248 -14.98 13.02 2.35
C TYR A 248 -16.50 12.84 2.26
N LEU A 249 -17.04 11.97 3.12
CA LEU A 249 -18.46 11.63 3.25
C LEU A 249 -19.12 12.32 4.46
#